data_AF-A0A9Q0YR59-F1
#
_entry.id   AF-A0A9Q0YR59-F1
#
_cell.length_a   1.000
_cell.length_b   1.000
_cell.length_c   1.000
_cell.angle_alpha   90.00
_cell.angle_beta   90.00
_cell.angle_gamma   90.00
#
_symmetry.space_group_name_H-M   'P 1'
#
loop_
_entity.id
_entity.type
_entity.pdbx_description
1 polymer ?
#
loop_
_entity_poly.entity_id
_entity_poly.type
_entity_poly.pdbx_seq_one_letter_code
_entity_poly.pdbx_strand_id
1 'polypeptide(L)'
;MWTFENNVEVREYVSNLYTPQYIDDIDNDNIPDIINVHGGDPARDRGEEVRSVAKVIIFSGKTGAILAHSHVPDGEESYYSPQVYSKGDGSKVVLFGTGGETRGGSLFAVPLENVTAGSITKAKKLYSNSLKGVMTPPVLVDLTNDGVVDIVSSIFNGTVIALNGETYEVIWNTTVPFSESYSTPGAGYFNDDDIPDFMIIFNYGPGYPLYYYSQVTVLDGKMGIPLIDPPMKMSGSVQSSSLSISFEGFGNDAFIYWGLLCEGHEHETTGFTFAEGVYGPAMSRVNFCKERFGTKDVTRQFILNQNMKLPGDILYDSSKYLNIKLPGVILQDFISILHMKLTGKCCITQVIILT
;
A
#
# COMPACT_ATOMS: atom_id res chain seq x y z
N MET A 1 -8.41 -25.37 3.37
CA MET A 1 -9.13 -24.08 3.37
C MET A 1 -9.99 -24.07 4.62
N TRP A 2 -9.80 -23.10 5.51
CA TRP A 2 -10.59 -22.96 6.74
C TRP A 2 -11.94 -22.31 6.46
N THR A 3 -12.90 -22.51 7.35
CA THR A 3 -14.22 -21.87 7.26
C THR A 3 -14.44 -20.98 8.48
N PHE A 4 -14.41 -19.66 8.27
CA PHE A 4 -14.58 -18.64 9.31
C PHE A 4 -16.07 -18.37 9.62
N GLU A 5 -16.84 -19.43 9.94
CA GLU A 5 -18.30 -19.32 10.01
C GLU A 5 -18.88 -19.31 11.43
N ASN A 6 -18.17 -19.82 12.44
CA ASN A 6 -18.81 -20.21 13.71
C ASN A 6 -18.40 -19.41 14.97
N ASN A 7 -17.61 -18.34 14.86
CA ASN A 7 -17.30 -17.50 16.03
C ASN A 7 -17.97 -16.12 15.94
N VAL A 8 -19.17 -16.02 16.53
CA VAL A 8 -20.04 -14.84 16.51
C VAL A 8 -19.45 -13.67 17.32
N GLU A 9 -18.54 -13.93 18.26
CA GLU A 9 -17.95 -12.87 19.11
C GLU A 9 -16.89 -12.04 18.36
N VAL A 10 -16.23 -12.63 17.35
CA VAL A 10 -15.13 -11.97 16.63
C VAL A 10 -15.54 -11.49 15.25
N ARG A 11 -16.45 -12.22 14.58
CA ARG A 11 -16.86 -11.96 13.19
C ARG A 11 -17.72 -10.70 13.07
N GLU A 12 -17.14 -9.67 12.45
CA GLU A 12 -17.88 -8.50 11.94
C GLU A 12 -18.21 -8.71 10.46
N TYR A 13 -19.50 -8.77 10.09
CA TYR A 13 -19.95 -9.07 8.72
C TYR A 13 -19.59 -7.99 7.68
N VAL A 14 -19.37 -6.76 8.14
CA VAL A 14 -19.04 -5.63 7.27
C VAL A 14 -17.53 -5.45 7.09
N SER A 15 -16.71 -6.22 7.82
CA SER A 15 -15.26 -6.07 7.81
C SER A 15 -14.54 -7.13 7.00
N ASN A 16 -13.36 -6.75 6.51
CA ASN A 16 -12.51 -7.57 5.66
C ASN A 16 -11.34 -8.14 6.46
N LEU A 17 -10.73 -9.20 5.90
CA LEU A 17 -9.40 -9.67 6.27
C LEU A 17 -8.42 -9.22 5.19
N TYR A 18 -7.25 -8.74 5.62
CA TYR A 18 -6.20 -8.26 4.73
C TYR A 18 -5.14 -9.33 4.48
N THR A 19 -4.03 -8.99 3.82
CA THR A 19 -2.97 -9.96 3.56
C THR A 19 -2.34 -10.40 4.88
N PRO A 20 -2.46 -11.69 5.26
CA PRO A 20 -1.97 -12.18 6.54
C PRO A 20 -0.44 -12.29 6.59
N GLN A 21 0.11 -12.47 7.79
CA GLN A 21 1.53 -12.81 8.01
C GLN A 21 1.65 -14.11 8.82
N TYR A 22 2.66 -14.91 8.51
CA TYR A 22 3.03 -16.03 9.37
C TYR A 22 3.75 -15.54 10.62
N ILE A 23 3.46 -16.17 11.75
CA ILE A 23 4.13 -15.97 13.03
C ILE A 23 4.59 -17.33 13.59
N ASP A 24 5.23 -17.32 14.76
CA ASP A 24 5.61 -18.57 15.43
C ASP A 24 4.37 -19.38 15.81
N ASP A 25 4.56 -20.69 15.98
CA ASP A 25 3.54 -21.60 16.50
C ASP A 25 3.22 -21.24 17.96
N ILE A 26 2.06 -20.63 18.19
CA ILE A 26 1.59 -20.15 19.49
C ILE A 26 0.85 -21.26 20.24
N ASP A 27 0.10 -22.12 19.54
CA ASP A 27 -0.69 -23.18 20.15
C ASP A 27 0.06 -24.52 20.31
N ASN A 28 1.32 -24.58 19.88
CA ASN A 28 2.26 -25.70 19.96
C ASN A 28 1.78 -26.94 19.18
N ASP A 29 1.10 -26.74 18.04
CA ASP A 29 0.60 -27.83 17.20
C ASP A 29 1.54 -28.27 16.06
N ASN A 30 2.73 -27.67 16.02
CA ASN A 30 3.83 -27.79 15.06
C ASN A 30 3.58 -27.14 13.69
N ILE A 31 2.58 -26.27 13.57
CA ILE A 31 2.31 -25.48 12.36
C ILE A 31 2.44 -23.98 12.69
N PRO A 32 3.16 -23.17 11.89
CA PRO A 32 3.23 -21.73 12.11
C PRO A 32 1.84 -21.07 12.06
N ASP A 33 1.56 -20.20 13.03
CA ASP A 33 0.28 -19.49 13.11
C ASP A 33 0.23 -18.26 12.21
N ILE A 34 -0.94 -17.65 12.12
CA ILE A 34 -1.19 -16.53 11.23
C ILE A 34 -1.73 -15.34 12.00
N ILE A 35 -1.18 -14.16 11.77
CA ILE A 35 -1.74 -12.88 12.23
C ILE A 35 -2.38 -12.13 11.08
N ASN A 36 -3.52 -11.48 11.35
CA ASN A 36 -4.22 -10.65 10.38
C ASN A 36 -4.88 -9.44 11.07
N VAL A 37 -5.25 -8.45 10.26
CA VAL A 37 -6.16 -7.37 10.66
C VAL A 37 -7.55 -7.68 10.10
N HIS A 38 -8.56 -7.60 10.97
CA HIS A 38 -9.97 -7.66 10.61
C HIS A 38 -10.57 -6.28 10.79
N GLY A 39 -10.91 -5.61 9.70
CA GLY A 39 -11.31 -4.20 9.75
C GLY A 39 -11.82 -3.65 8.42
N GLY A 40 -12.16 -2.37 8.46
CA GLY A 40 -12.74 -1.65 7.33
C GLY A 40 -14.24 -1.88 7.22
N ASP A 41 -14.96 -0.89 6.70
CA ASP A 41 -16.35 -1.02 6.27
C ASP A 41 -16.48 -0.35 4.90
N PRO A 42 -16.39 -1.12 3.79
CA PRO A 42 -16.41 -0.57 2.44
C PRO A 42 -17.78 0.01 2.06
N ALA A 43 -18.83 -0.26 2.84
CA ALA A 43 -20.18 0.25 2.60
C ALA A 43 -20.49 1.54 3.37
N ARG A 44 -19.57 2.01 4.21
CA ARG A 44 -19.81 3.17 5.07
C ARG A 44 -19.74 4.49 4.30
N ASP A 45 -20.70 5.37 4.55
CA ASP A 45 -20.72 6.70 3.95
C ASP A 45 -19.72 7.66 4.60
N ARG A 46 -19.34 8.68 3.84
CA ARG A 46 -18.38 9.70 4.27
C ARG A 46 -18.92 10.48 5.49
N GLY A 47 -18.13 10.50 6.55
CA GLY A 47 -18.45 11.25 7.78
C GLY A 47 -19.30 10.49 8.80
N GLU A 48 -19.71 9.26 8.52
CA GLU A 48 -20.35 8.42 9.52
C GLU A 48 -19.37 7.97 10.62
N GLU A 49 -19.92 7.64 11.79
CA GLU A 49 -19.15 7.08 12.90
C GLU A 49 -18.65 5.67 12.60
N VAL A 50 -17.55 5.27 13.24
CA VAL A 50 -17.02 3.91 13.17
C VAL A 50 -17.98 2.96 13.87
N ARG A 51 -18.62 2.08 13.12
CA ARG A 51 -19.56 1.07 13.63
C ARG A 51 -18.83 -0.20 14.09
N SER A 52 -17.77 -0.57 13.37
CA SER A 52 -16.95 -1.76 13.65
C SER A 52 -15.49 -1.35 13.79
N VAL A 53 -15.00 -1.37 15.03
CA VAL A 53 -13.60 -1.11 15.36
C VAL A 53 -12.73 -2.24 14.85
N ALA A 54 -11.62 -1.91 14.18
CA ALA A 54 -10.70 -2.92 13.67
C ALA A 54 -10.10 -3.77 14.80
N LYS A 55 -9.78 -5.02 14.48
CA LYS A 55 -9.17 -6.00 15.38
C LYS A 55 -7.88 -6.51 14.75
N VAL A 56 -6.85 -6.72 15.55
CA VAL A 56 -5.74 -7.61 15.16
C VAL A 56 -6.06 -8.98 15.72
N ILE A 57 -5.97 -10.02 14.88
CA ILE A 57 -6.41 -11.38 15.19
C ILE A 57 -5.27 -12.36 14.88
N ILE A 58 -5.07 -13.33 15.77
CA ILE A 58 -4.21 -14.49 15.56
C ILE A 58 -5.06 -15.74 15.36
N PHE A 59 -4.72 -16.51 14.34
CA PHE A 59 -5.35 -17.76 13.95
C PHE A 59 -4.33 -18.90 14.04
N SER A 60 -4.81 -20.06 14.50
CA SER A 60 -4.09 -21.32 14.38
C SER A 60 -3.85 -21.64 12.91
N GLY A 61 -2.58 -21.81 12.52
CA GLY A 61 -2.16 -22.13 11.16
C GLY A 61 -2.55 -23.53 10.70
N LYS A 62 -3.01 -24.38 11.61
CA LYS A 62 -3.53 -25.71 11.27
C LYS A 62 -5.04 -25.70 11.16
N THR A 63 -5.71 -25.12 12.15
CA THR A 63 -7.16 -25.28 12.34
C THR A 63 -7.98 -24.07 11.89
N GLY A 64 -7.36 -22.89 11.80
CA GLY A 64 -8.06 -21.61 11.63
C GLY A 64 -8.80 -21.14 12.89
N ALA A 65 -8.61 -21.81 14.04
CA ALA A 65 -9.17 -21.38 15.31
C ALA A 65 -8.57 -20.02 15.72
N ILE A 66 -9.38 -19.16 16.33
CA ILE A 66 -8.90 -17.88 16.85
C ILE A 66 -8.14 -18.15 18.15
N LEU A 67 -6.86 -17.80 18.18
CA LEU A 67 -5.99 -17.97 19.34
C LEU A 67 -5.97 -16.72 20.22
N ALA A 68 -5.97 -15.53 19.60
CA ALA A 68 -6.02 -14.25 20.29
C ALA A 68 -6.62 -13.18 19.37
N HIS A 69 -7.21 -12.15 19.97
CA HIS A 69 -7.58 -10.93 19.25
C HIS A 69 -7.64 -9.73 20.20
N SER A 70 -7.52 -8.54 19.65
CA SER A 70 -7.75 -7.30 20.40
C SER A 70 -8.17 -6.18 19.46
N HIS A 71 -9.01 -5.27 19.95
CA HIS A 71 -9.35 -4.05 19.21
C HIS A 71 -8.13 -3.14 19.09
N VAL A 72 -8.05 -2.40 17.98
CA VAL A 72 -7.02 -1.39 17.80
C VAL A 72 -7.17 -0.26 18.83
N PRO A 73 -6.06 0.36 19.30
CA PRO A 73 -6.11 1.23 20.48
C PRO A 73 -6.88 2.53 20.33
N ASP A 74 -7.00 3.04 19.10
CA ASP A 74 -7.67 4.32 18.81
C ASP A 74 -9.14 4.17 18.41
N GLY A 75 -9.68 2.95 18.38
CA GLY A 75 -11.09 2.71 18.09
C GLY A 75 -11.46 2.94 16.62
N GLU A 76 -10.49 3.10 15.72
CA GLU A 76 -10.76 3.33 14.31
C GLU A 76 -10.87 2.02 13.51
N GLU A 77 -11.30 2.14 12.27
CA GLU A 77 -11.23 1.05 11.28
C GLU A 77 -9.79 0.84 10.79
N SER A 78 -9.56 -0.16 9.95
CA SER A 78 -8.26 -0.39 9.33
C SER A 78 -8.43 -1.06 7.98
N TYR A 79 -7.68 -0.57 6.98
CA TYR A 79 -7.58 -1.14 5.64
C TYR A 79 -6.20 -1.78 5.37
N TYR A 80 -5.46 -2.05 6.45
CA TYR A 80 -4.03 -2.27 6.42
C TYR A 80 -3.69 -3.76 6.53
N SER A 81 -2.81 -4.25 5.65
CA SER A 81 -2.22 -5.59 5.79
C SER A 81 -1.11 -5.57 6.84
N PRO A 82 -1.21 -6.30 7.97
CA PRO A 82 -0.21 -6.24 9.04
C PRO A 82 1.15 -6.69 8.55
N GLN A 83 2.20 -6.23 9.23
CA GLN A 83 3.57 -6.70 9.00
C GLN A 83 4.19 -7.15 10.31
N VAL A 84 5.10 -8.13 10.23
CA VAL A 84 5.86 -8.62 11.37
C VAL A 84 7.34 -8.55 11.03
N TYR A 85 8.14 -7.98 11.92
CA TYR A 85 9.61 -7.98 11.79
C TYR A 85 10.28 -8.25 13.13
N SER A 86 11.57 -8.57 13.09
CA SER A 86 12.38 -8.84 14.28
C SER A 86 13.28 -7.65 14.58
N LYS A 87 13.40 -7.30 15.86
CA LYS A 87 14.37 -6.34 16.38
C LYS A 87 15.75 -6.97 16.55
N GLY A 88 16.76 -6.15 16.88
CA GLY A 88 18.13 -6.62 17.08
C GLY A 88 18.28 -7.64 18.21
N ASP A 89 17.38 -7.62 19.20
CA ASP A 89 17.32 -8.58 20.30
C ASP A 89 16.55 -9.88 19.95
N GLY A 90 16.03 -9.99 18.72
CA GLY A 90 15.22 -11.11 18.24
C GLY A 90 13.74 -11.04 18.63
N SER A 91 13.32 -10.02 19.39
CA SER A 91 11.89 -9.81 19.69
C SER A 91 11.12 -9.44 18.43
N LYS A 92 9.91 -9.99 18.29
CA LYS A 92 9.04 -9.72 17.14
C LYS A 92 8.09 -8.57 17.42
N VAL A 93 7.94 -7.70 16.44
CA VAL A 93 7.03 -6.56 16.46
C VAL A 93 6.00 -6.72 15.34
N VAL A 94 4.75 -6.42 15.66
CA VAL A 94 3.64 -6.30 14.71
C VAL A 94 3.40 -4.83 14.41
N LEU A 95 3.40 -4.48 13.12
CA LEU A 95 2.99 -3.18 12.62
C LEU A 95 1.59 -3.24 12.04
N PHE A 96 0.76 -2.25 12.38
CA PHE A 96 -0.57 -2.08 11.80
C PHE A 96 -0.96 -0.60 11.72
N GLY A 97 -1.67 -0.24 10.65
CA GLY A 97 -2.25 1.09 10.45
C GLY A 97 -3.75 1.12 10.75
N THR A 98 -4.29 2.30 11.07
CA THR A 98 -5.71 2.55 11.32
C THR A 98 -6.21 3.78 10.54
N GLY A 99 -7.53 3.99 10.55
CA GLY A 99 -8.21 5.08 9.85
C GLY A 99 -8.52 4.74 8.39
N GLY A 100 -8.84 5.77 7.60
CA GLY A 100 -9.24 5.61 6.20
C GLY A 100 -9.11 6.91 5.39
N GLU A 101 -9.77 6.96 4.25
CA GLU A 101 -9.70 8.12 3.35
C GLU A 101 -10.24 9.41 3.96
N THR A 102 -11.17 9.30 4.91
CA THR A 102 -11.93 10.44 5.44
C THR A 102 -11.96 10.44 6.97
N ARG A 103 -11.05 9.68 7.57
CA ARG A 103 -10.93 9.47 9.02
C ARG A 103 -9.46 9.52 9.39
N GLY A 104 -9.18 10.21 10.49
CA GLY A 104 -7.86 10.15 11.12
C GLY A 104 -7.50 8.74 11.53
N GLY A 105 -6.22 8.49 11.68
CA GLY A 105 -5.69 7.19 12.07
C GLY A 105 -4.22 7.29 12.44
N SER A 106 -3.63 6.13 12.68
CA SER A 106 -2.28 6.04 13.22
C SER A 106 -1.53 4.83 12.66
N LEU A 107 -0.21 4.91 12.66
CA LEU A 107 0.66 3.74 12.51
C LEU A 107 1.07 3.28 13.92
N PHE A 108 0.89 2.00 14.22
CA PHE A 108 1.21 1.41 15.50
C PHE A 108 2.27 0.31 15.38
N ALA A 109 3.04 0.15 16.46
CA ALA A 109 3.92 -0.99 16.69
C ALA A 109 3.58 -1.64 18.04
N VAL A 110 3.47 -2.97 18.05
CA VAL A 110 3.20 -3.73 19.28
C VAL A 110 4.06 -5.00 19.29
N PRO A 111 4.70 -5.36 20.43
CA PRO A 111 5.35 -6.65 20.56
C PRO A 111 4.37 -7.79 20.28
N LEU A 112 4.79 -8.81 19.52
CA LEU A 112 3.94 -9.94 19.16
C LEU A 112 3.38 -10.64 20.41
N GLU A 113 4.19 -10.79 21.47
CA GLU A 113 3.77 -11.34 22.76
C GLU A 113 2.56 -10.62 23.38
N ASN A 114 2.44 -9.30 23.18
CA ASN A 114 1.33 -8.51 23.69
C ASN A 114 0.06 -8.78 22.89
N VAL A 115 0.17 -9.02 21.58
CA VAL A 115 -0.97 -9.46 20.74
C VAL A 115 -1.45 -10.83 21.19
N THR A 116 -0.53 -11.77 21.40
CA THR A 116 -0.84 -13.13 21.89
C THR A 116 -1.51 -13.10 23.26
N ALA A 117 -1.12 -12.18 24.14
CA ALA A 117 -1.76 -11.97 25.44
C ALA A 117 -3.09 -11.19 25.38
N GLY A 118 -3.58 -10.81 24.19
CA GLY A 118 -4.80 -10.02 24.00
C GLY A 118 -4.67 -8.54 24.44
N SER A 119 -3.45 -8.05 24.65
CA SER A 119 -3.14 -6.74 25.26
C SER A 119 -2.52 -5.75 24.25
N ILE A 120 -3.26 -5.41 23.19
CA ILE A 120 -2.78 -4.46 22.15
C ILE A 120 -2.91 -3.01 22.59
N THR A 121 -3.63 -2.71 23.67
CA THR A 121 -3.76 -1.35 24.22
C THR A 121 -2.42 -0.70 24.60
N LYS A 122 -1.34 -1.48 24.70
CA LYS A 122 0.04 -1.00 24.92
C LYS A 122 0.82 -0.69 23.63
N ALA A 123 0.18 -0.75 22.46
CA ALA A 123 0.86 -0.46 21.20
C ALA A 123 1.44 0.97 21.19
N LYS A 124 2.69 1.09 20.75
CA LYS A 124 3.35 2.38 20.56
C LYS A 124 2.80 3.02 19.30
N LYS A 125 2.28 4.24 19.43
CA LYS A 125 1.90 5.06 18.28
C LYS A 125 3.16 5.64 17.64
N LEU A 126 3.43 5.29 16.38
CA LEU A 126 4.59 5.75 15.61
C LEU A 126 4.28 7.03 14.83
N TYR A 127 3.07 7.12 14.28
CA TYR A 127 2.57 8.28 13.54
C TYR A 127 1.07 8.44 13.80
N SER A 128 0.55 9.67 13.70
CA SER A 128 -0.89 9.94 13.77
C SER A 128 -1.27 11.12 12.89
N ASN A 129 -2.44 11.05 12.28
CA ASN A 129 -3.07 12.18 11.61
C ASN A 129 -4.55 12.23 11.97
N SER A 130 -5.11 13.42 12.14
CA SER A 130 -6.50 13.62 12.57
C SER A 130 -7.52 13.54 11.44
N LEU A 131 -7.08 13.60 10.18
CA LEU A 131 -7.94 13.70 9.00
C LEU A 131 -7.89 12.46 8.11
N LYS A 132 -6.73 11.81 8.02
CA LYS A 132 -6.43 10.70 7.10
C LYS A 132 -5.77 9.54 7.82
N GLY A 133 -6.05 8.32 7.36
CA GLY A 133 -5.51 7.09 7.94
C GLY A 133 -4.15 6.67 7.40
N VAL A 134 -3.66 5.57 7.96
CA VAL A 134 -2.51 4.80 7.47
C VAL A 134 -3.05 3.49 6.92
N MET A 135 -3.28 3.45 5.61
CA MET A 135 -4.04 2.37 4.97
C MET A 135 -3.16 1.33 4.29
N THR A 136 -1.95 1.72 3.87
CA THR A 136 -1.03 0.82 3.17
C THR A 136 0.12 0.40 4.10
N PRO A 137 0.59 -0.85 3.98
CA PRO A 137 1.78 -1.27 4.69
C PRO A 137 3.02 -0.49 4.22
N PRO A 138 3.97 -0.18 5.12
CA PRO A 138 5.26 0.37 4.78
C PRO A 138 6.13 -0.68 4.05
N VAL A 139 7.24 -0.21 3.49
CA VAL A 139 8.36 -1.08 3.17
C VAL A 139 9.26 -1.19 4.39
N LEU A 140 9.74 -2.41 4.62
CA LEU A 140 10.70 -2.71 5.67
C LEU A 140 12.07 -2.95 5.03
N VAL A 141 13.01 -2.05 5.30
CA VAL A 141 14.35 -2.07 4.70
C VAL A 141 15.35 -1.39 5.62
N ASP A 142 16.54 -1.96 5.78
CA ASP A 142 17.59 -1.39 6.64
C ASP A 142 18.24 -0.19 5.94
N LEU A 143 17.91 1.03 6.40
CA LEU A 143 18.46 2.30 5.92
C LEU A 143 19.63 2.77 6.76
N THR A 144 19.67 2.36 8.02
CA THR A 144 20.68 2.79 9.00
C THR A 144 21.89 1.84 9.08
N ASN A 145 21.83 0.70 8.38
CA ASN A 145 22.83 -0.36 8.36
C ASN A 145 23.13 -0.90 9.78
N ASP A 146 22.10 -0.96 10.63
CA ASP A 146 22.18 -1.49 12.00
C ASP A 146 21.78 -2.97 12.10
N GLY A 147 21.36 -3.57 10.98
CA GLY A 147 20.90 -4.95 10.88
C GLY A 147 19.42 -5.15 11.24
N VAL A 148 18.69 -4.08 11.56
CA VAL A 148 17.25 -4.06 11.79
C VAL A 148 16.58 -3.32 10.64
N VAL A 149 15.47 -3.85 10.14
CA VAL A 149 14.72 -3.18 9.07
C VAL A 149 14.08 -1.88 9.60
N ASP A 150 14.31 -0.78 8.89
CA ASP A 150 13.65 0.49 9.12
C ASP A 150 12.29 0.53 8.40
N ILE A 151 11.43 1.47 8.82
CA ILE A 151 10.02 1.53 8.40
C ILE A 151 9.82 2.73 7.49
N VAL A 152 9.55 2.48 6.20
CA VAL A 152 9.23 3.55 5.24
C VAL A 152 7.77 3.48 4.82
N SER A 153 6.96 4.39 5.34
CA SER A 153 5.51 4.40 5.18
C SER A 153 5.06 5.56 4.30
N SER A 154 4.24 5.26 3.28
CA SER A 154 3.47 6.26 2.56
C SER A 154 2.12 6.43 3.24
N ILE A 155 1.93 7.57 3.90
CA ILE A 155 0.69 7.92 4.57
C ILE A 155 -0.30 8.49 3.55
N PHE A 156 -1.59 8.19 3.74
CA PHE A 156 -2.63 8.58 2.79
C PHE A 156 -2.70 10.09 2.54
N ASN A 157 -2.24 10.94 3.46
CA ASN A 157 -2.22 12.40 3.33
C ASN A 157 -1.06 12.97 2.46
N GLY A 158 -0.34 12.13 1.72
CA GLY A 158 0.79 12.55 0.89
C GLY A 158 2.09 12.75 1.67
N THR A 159 2.17 12.30 2.92
CA THR A 159 3.42 12.23 3.70
C THR A 159 4.08 10.88 3.53
N VAL A 160 5.37 10.86 3.21
CA VAL A 160 6.22 9.67 3.31
C VAL A 160 7.15 9.87 4.50
N ILE A 161 7.22 8.87 5.36
CA ILE A 161 8.03 8.92 6.59
C ILE A 161 8.92 7.68 6.67
N ALA A 162 10.20 7.90 6.96
CA ALA A 162 11.15 6.85 7.32
C ALA A 162 11.42 6.92 8.83
N LEU A 163 11.24 5.79 9.51
CA LEU A 163 11.47 5.63 10.93
C LEU A 163 12.50 4.53 11.16
N ASN A 164 13.43 4.73 12.09
CA ASN A 164 14.35 3.67 12.46
C ASN A 164 13.59 2.50 13.11
N GLY A 165 13.85 1.27 12.70
CA GLY A 165 13.11 0.09 13.13
C GLY A 165 13.35 -0.28 14.58
N GLU A 166 14.55 -0.03 15.09
CA GLU A 166 14.92 -0.34 16.46
C GLU A 166 14.37 0.71 17.45
N THR A 167 14.54 1.98 17.15
CA THR A 167 14.24 3.10 18.07
C THR A 167 12.88 3.76 17.83
N TYR A 168 12.37 3.65 16.60
CA TYR A 168 11.24 4.40 16.06
C TYR A 168 11.48 5.92 15.92
N GLU A 169 12.73 6.37 15.94
CA GLU A 169 13.07 7.77 15.66
C GLU A 169 12.89 8.08 14.17
N VAL A 170 12.49 9.32 13.84
CA VAL A 170 12.34 9.75 12.45
C VAL A 170 13.73 9.88 11.82
N ILE A 171 13.98 9.15 10.74
CA ILE A 171 15.18 9.29 9.91
C ILE A 171 15.00 10.52 9.00
N TRP A 172 13.91 10.52 8.22
CA TRP A 172 13.48 11.64 7.40
C TRP A 172 11.97 11.61 7.15
N ASN A 173 11.40 12.73 6.72
CA ASN A 173 10.03 12.79 6.21
C ASN A 173 9.93 13.74 5.02
N THR A 174 8.99 13.45 4.14
CA THR A 174 8.69 14.27 2.96
C THR A 174 7.19 14.36 2.81
N THR A 175 6.65 15.57 2.81
CA THR A 175 5.22 15.81 2.59
C THR A 175 5.01 16.51 1.27
N VAL A 176 4.12 15.96 0.46
CA VAL A 176 3.66 16.55 -0.79
C VAL A 176 2.26 17.14 -0.57
N PRO A 177 2.12 18.47 -0.44
CA PRO A 177 0.83 19.08 -0.12
C PRO A 177 -0.22 18.84 -1.20
N PHE A 178 -1.50 18.80 -0.78
CA PHE A 178 -2.66 18.63 -1.66
C PHE A 178 -2.60 17.36 -2.51
N SER A 179 -1.98 16.31 -1.96
CA SER A 179 -1.88 15.01 -2.60
C SER A 179 -2.23 13.89 -1.62
N GLU A 180 -2.61 12.74 -2.17
CA GLU A 180 -2.92 11.52 -1.43
C GLU A 180 -2.21 10.32 -2.06
N SER A 181 -1.81 9.32 -1.27
CA SER A 181 -1.12 8.13 -1.78
C SER A 181 -1.82 6.85 -1.32
N TYR A 182 -2.13 5.97 -2.28
CA TYR A 182 -2.67 4.63 -2.07
C TYR A 182 -1.61 3.54 -2.23
N SER A 183 -0.36 3.93 -2.46
CA SER A 183 0.70 3.02 -2.87
C SER A 183 1.63 2.77 -1.70
N THR A 184 1.92 1.50 -1.43
CA THR A 184 3.12 1.13 -0.69
C THR A 184 4.33 1.58 -1.51
N PRO A 185 5.35 2.21 -0.90
CA PRO A 185 6.58 2.56 -1.60
C PRO A 185 7.19 1.36 -2.33
N GLY A 186 7.74 1.56 -3.53
CA GLY A 186 8.59 0.54 -4.16
C GLY A 186 10.04 0.80 -3.77
N ALA A 187 10.69 -0.11 -3.06
CA ALA A 187 12.08 0.05 -2.63
C ALA A 187 13.07 -0.60 -3.60
N GLY A 188 14.11 0.12 -4.01
CA GLY A 188 15.15 -0.39 -4.89
C GLY A 188 16.30 0.60 -5.02
N TYR A 189 17.49 0.12 -5.35
CA TYR A 189 18.65 0.98 -5.55
C TYR A 189 18.52 1.73 -6.88
N PHE A 190 18.16 3.01 -6.83
CA PHE A 190 17.90 3.81 -8.02
C PHE A 190 19.05 4.73 -8.36
N ASN A 191 19.85 5.19 -7.40
CA ASN A 191 21.03 6.02 -7.65
C ASN A 191 22.35 5.29 -7.29
N ASP A 192 23.48 5.99 -7.40
CA ASP A 192 24.80 5.46 -7.11
C ASP A 192 25.17 5.52 -5.60
N ASP A 193 24.26 5.12 -4.71
CA ASP A 193 24.55 4.88 -3.29
C ASP A 193 24.07 3.50 -2.79
N ASP A 194 24.44 3.17 -1.54
CA ASP A 194 24.19 1.88 -0.91
C ASP A 194 22.92 1.87 -0.04
N ILE A 195 22.03 2.85 -0.22
CA ILE A 195 20.78 2.99 0.52
C ILE A 195 19.61 2.88 -0.48
N PRO A 196 18.66 1.93 -0.30
CA PRO A 196 17.53 1.79 -1.21
C PRO A 196 16.66 3.05 -1.30
N ASP A 197 16.33 3.44 -2.53
CA ASP A 197 15.42 4.55 -2.86
C ASP A 197 13.97 4.08 -3.01
N PHE A 198 13.04 5.03 -3.06
CA PHE A 198 11.60 4.73 -2.98
C PHE A 198 10.79 5.35 -4.11
N MET A 199 10.28 4.54 -5.03
CA MET A 199 9.26 5.01 -5.97
C MET A 199 7.94 5.24 -5.25
N ILE A 200 7.41 6.46 -5.35
CA ILE A 200 6.14 6.89 -4.74
C ILE A 200 5.22 7.47 -5.81
N ILE A 201 3.93 7.22 -5.64
CA ILE A 201 2.86 7.76 -6.46
C ILE A 201 1.94 8.63 -5.61
N PHE A 202 1.76 9.88 -6.02
CA PHE A 202 0.91 10.88 -5.38
C PHE A 202 -0.24 11.27 -6.30
N ASN A 203 -1.47 11.14 -5.83
CA ASN A 203 -2.67 11.56 -6.55
C ASN A 203 -3.07 12.98 -6.13
N TYR A 204 -3.34 13.84 -7.10
CA TYR A 204 -3.67 15.25 -6.87
C TYR A 204 -5.13 15.54 -7.19
N GLY A 205 -5.79 16.28 -6.32
CA GLY A 205 -7.18 16.71 -6.50
C GLY A 205 -7.80 17.16 -5.19
N PRO A 206 -9.13 17.29 -5.12
CA PRO A 206 -9.88 17.56 -3.89
C PRO A 206 -9.75 16.45 -2.84
N GLY A 207 -9.24 15.28 -3.25
CA GLY A 207 -9.10 14.07 -2.45
C GLY A 207 -10.17 13.04 -2.80
N TYR A 208 -10.04 11.83 -2.26
CA TYR A 208 -10.95 10.72 -2.55
C TYR A 208 -12.44 11.15 -2.48
N PRO A 209 -13.26 10.82 -3.51
CA PRO A 209 -12.96 9.95 -4.65
C PRO A 209 -12.49 10.67 -5.94
N LEU A 210 -12.12 11.96 -5.88
CA LEU A 210 -11.78 12.74 -7.08
C LEU A 210 -10.32 13.17 -7.10
N TYR A 211 -9.62 12.70 -8.13
CA TYR A 211 -8.26 13.11 -8.48
C TYR A 211 -8.20 13.56 -9.94
N TYR A 212 -7.42 14.59 -10.21
CA TYR A 212 -7.21 15.16 -11.53
C TYR A 212 -6.06 14.49 -12.26
N TYR A 213 -5.01 14.08 -11.55
CA TYR A 213 -3.82 13.46 -12.13
C TYR A 213 -3.00 12.80 -11.02
N SER A 214 -1.99 12.03 -11.40
CA SER A 214 -0.98 11.50 -10.48
C SER A 214 0.41 11.97 -10.85
N GLN A 215 1.27 12.06 -9.83
CA GLN A 215 2.70 12.27 -9.96
C GLN A 215 3.45 11.02 -9.50
N VAL A 216 4.43 10.60 -10.29
CA VAL A 216 5.33 9.51 -9.96
C VAL A 216 6.74 10.10 -9.80
N THR A 217 7.38 9.81 -8.67
CA THR A 217 8.76 10.22 -8.38
C THR A 217 9.50 9.09 -7.66
N VAL A 218 10.80 9.24 -7.51
CA VAL A 218 11.64 8.41 -6.65
C VAL A 218 12.20 9.31 -5.55
N LEU A 219 12.00 8.94 -4.29
CA LEU A 219 12.59 9.62 -3.14
C LEU A 219 13.91 8.93 -2.78
N ASP A 220 14.93 9.75 -2.58
CA ASP A 220 16.25 9.36 -2.09
C ASP A 220 16.13 8.65 -0.73
N GLY A 221 16.69 7.45 -0.62
CA GLY A 221 16.56 6.62 0.58
C GLY A 221 17.21 7.21 1.83
N LYS A 222 18.23 8.06 1.64
CA LYS A 222 19.02 8.65 2.71
C LYS A 222 18.41 9.94 3.27
N MET A 223 17.84 10.76 2.40
CA MET A 223 17.39 12.12 2.72
C MET A 223 15.89 12.34 2.52
N GLY A 224 15.20 11.42 1.84
CA GLY A 224 13.78 11.56 1.48
C GLY A 224 13.51 12.58 0.38
N ILE A 225 14.53 13.10 -0.31
CA ILE A 225 14.38 14.14 -1.32
C ILE A 225 14.08 13.54 -2.71
N PRO A 226 13.28 14.20 -3.58
CA PRO A 226 13.03 13.68 -4.92
C PRO A 226 14.30 13.59 -5.79
N LEU A 227 14.56 12.41 -6.36
CA LEU A 227 15.60 12.16 -7.38
C LEU A 227 15.11 12.45 -8.81
N ILE A 228 13.79 12.42 -9.02
CA ILE A 228 13.15 12.77 -10.30
C ILE A 228 12.53 14.16 -10.17
N ASP A 229 13.18 15.16 -10.78
CA ASP A 229 12.71 16.54 -10.86
C ASP A 229 12.79 17.07 -12.32
N PRO A 230 11.67 17.49 -12.94
CA PRO A 230 10.31 17.46 -12.40
C PRO A 230 9.74 16.04 -12.29
N PRO A 231 8.83 15.77 -11.35
CA PRO A 231 8.17 14.48 -11.24
C PRO A 231 7.34 14.17 -12.48
N MET A 232 7.23 12.88 -12.81
CA MET A 232 6.44 12.42 -13.96
C MET A 232 4.95 12.61 -13.68
N LYS A 233 4.19 13.04 -14.69
CA LYS A 233 2.75 13.29 -14.56
C LYS A 233 1.93 12.38 -15.46
N MET A 234 0.86 11.84 -14.91
CA MET A 234 -0.10 10.97 -15.59
C MET A 234 -1.51 11.51 -15.40
N SER A 235 -2.29 11.62 -16.47
CA SER A 235 -3.58 12.32 -16.45
C SER A 235 -4.70 11.63 -15.65
N GLY A 236 -4.49 10.42 -15.14
CA GLY A 236 -5.40 9.73 -14.24
C GLY A 236 -4.81 9.49 -12.85
N SER A 237 -5.65 9.04 -11.92
CA SER A 237 -5.17 8.53 -10.63
C SER A 237 -4.62 7.12 -10.76
N VAL A 238 -3.65 6.82 -9.90
CA VAL A 238 -3.03 5.50 -9.80
C VAL A 238 -3.07 5.09 -8.33
N GLN A 239 -3.66 3.94 -8.07
CA GLN A 239 -3.82 3.39 -6.72
C GLN A 239 -2.98 2.13 -6.48
N SER A 240 -2.32 1.62 -7.51
CA SER A 240 -1.44 0.46 -7.40
C SER A 240 -0.07 0.84 -6.86
N SER A 241 0.55 -0.10 -6.15
CA SER A 241 1.94 0.02 -5.71
C SER A 241 2.89 -0.31 -6.86
N SER A 242 4.09 0.27 -6.85
CA SER A 242 5.16 -0.13 -7.76
C SER A 242 5.76 -1.47 -7.33
N LEU A 243 6.50 -2.10 -8.23
CA LEU A 243 7.26 -3.32 -8.00
C LEU A 243 8.73 -3.05 -8.34
N SER A 244 9.65 -3.49 -7.50
CA SER A 244 11.08 -3.39 -7.78
C SER A 244 11.63 -4.69 -8.38
N ILE A 245 12.53 -4.53 -9.34
CA ILE A 245 13.30 -5.61 -9.95
C ILE A 245 14.77 -5.29 -9.77
N SER A 246 15.52 -6.24 -9.21
CA SER A 246 16.96 -6.06 -9.09
C SER A 246 17.70 -6.45 -10.36
N PHE A 247 18.61 -5.58 -10.79
CA PHE A 247 19.48 -5.81 -11.95
C PHE A 247 20.94 -5.89 -11.52
N GLU A 248 21.76 -6.55 -12.34
CA GLU A 248 23.21 -6.51 -12.15
C GLU A 248 23.73 -5.07 -12.31
N GLY A 249 24.60 -4.66 -11.39
CA GLY A 249 25.17 -3.32 -11.32
C GLY A 249 24.65 -2.52 -10.13
N PHE A 250 25.51 -1.69 -9.56
CA PHE A 250 25.15 -0.79 -8.44
C PHE A 250 24.14 0.25 -8.93
N GLY A 251 23.12 0.55 -8.12
CA GLY A 251 22.09 1.53 -8.46
C GLY A 251 21.21 1.18 -9.66
N ASN A 252 21.23 -0.05 -10.16
CA ASN A 252 20.61 -0.37 -11.44
C ASN A 252 19.22 -1.03 -11.31
N ASP A 253 18.66 -1.11 -10.10
CA ASP A 253 17.33 -1.66 -9.90
C ASP A 253 16.31 -0.85 -10.71
N ALA A 254 15.30 -1.55 -11.21
CA ALA A 254 14.23 -0.92 -11.98
C ALA A 254 12.90 -1.04 -11.25
N PHE A 255 12.09 0.01 -11.33
CA PHE A 255 10.73 0.02 -10.86
C PHE A 255 9.76 -0.23 -12.00
N ILE A 256 8.86 -1.19 -11.80
CA ILE A 256 7.66 -1.37 -12.61
C ILE A 256 6.50 -0.64 -11.94
N TYR A 257 5.78 0.19 -12.69
CA TYR A 257 4.64 0.93 -12.16
C TYR A 257 3.56 1.14 -13.22
N TRP A 258 2.34 1.38 -12.75
CA TRP A 258 1.18 1.59 -13.60
C TRP A 258 0.91 3.08 -13.82
N GLY A 259 0.32 3.39 -14.97
CA GLY A 259 -0.25 4.69 -15.28
C GLY A 259 -1.65 4.56 -15.87
N LEU A 260 -2.58 5.35 -15.35
CA LEU A 260 -3.85 5.65 -16.00
C LEU A 260 -3.69 6.95 -16.79
N LEU A 261 -3.93 6.86 -18.10
CA LEU A 261 -3.74 7.94 -19.05
C LEU A 261 -5.03 8.13 -19.86
N CYS A 262 -5.29 9.35 -20.27
CA CYS A 262 -6.37 9.67 -21.20
C CYS A 262 -5.78 9.82 -22.59
N GLU A 263 -6.32 9.08 -23.56
CA GLU A 263 -5.84 9.09 -24.95
C GLU A 263 -5.78 10.53 -25.49
N GLY A 264 -4.59 10.98 -25.90
CA GLY A 264 -4.34 12.35 -26.40
C GLY A 264 -4.21 13.44 -25.34
N HIS A 265 -4.27 13.07 -24.06
CA HIS A 265 -4.22 13.98 -22.90
C HIS A 265 -3.31 13.43 -21.78
N GLU A 266 -2.27 12.66 -22.12
CA GLU A 266 -1.50 11.81 -21.20
C GLU A 266 -0.88 12.55 -20.01
N HIS A 267 -0.56 13.83 -20.17
CA HIS A 267 0.10 14.67 -19.15
C HIS A 267 -0.81 15.79 -18.61
N GLU A 268 -2.10 15.76 -18.92
CA GLU A 268 -3.03 16.83 -18.56
C GLU A 268 -3.38 16.82 -17.05
N THR A 269 -3.24 17.98 -16.41
CA THR A 269 -3.38 18.15 -14.95
C THR A 269 -4.49 19.12 -14.54
N THR A 270 -5.21 19.71 -15.50
CA THR A 270 -6.30 20.65 -15.25
C THR A 270 -7.40 20.07 -14.36
N GLY A 271 -8.00 20.92 -13.53
CA GLY A 271 -9.11 20.52 -12.66
C GLY A 271 -10.31 19.97 -13.44
N PHE A 272 -11.02 19.05 -12.81
CA PHE A 272 -12.20 18.40 -13.37
C PHE A 272 -13.29 18.27 -12.31
N THR A 273 -14.56 18.29 -12.71
CA THR A 273 -15.70 17.98 -11.86
C THR A 273 -16.60 17.00 -12.59
N PHE A 274 -17.11 16.00 -11.89
CA PHE A 274 -18.06 15.06 -12.48
C PHE A 274 -19.33 15.75 -12.98
N ALA A 275 -19.99 15.14 -13.95
CA ALA A 275 -21.29 15.58 -14.46
C ALA A 275 -22.36 15.57 -13.35
N GLU A 276 -23.38 16.41 -13.51
CA GLU A 276 -24.55 16.43 -12.62
C GLU A 276 -25.19 15.03 -12.52
N GLY A 277 -25.40 14.56 -11.29
CA GLY A 277 -26.00 13.23 -11.03
C GLY A 277 -24.99 12.15 -10.60
N VAL A 278 -23.69 12.38 -10.76
CA VAL A 278 -22.65 11.45 -10.30
C VAL A 278 -22.26 11.79 -8.86
N TYR A 279 -22.72 10.99 -7.90
CA TYR A 279 -22.46 11.20 -6.47
C TYR A 279 -22.04 9.93 -5.74
N GLY A 280 -21.37 10.11 -4.60
CA GLY A 280 -21.04 9.02 -3.68
C GLY A 280 -20.22 7.90 -4.35
N PRO A 281 -20.54 6.62 -4.10
CA PRO A 281 -19.79 5.48 -4.64
C PRO A 281 -19.76 5.39 -6.17
N ALA A 282 -20.68 6.07 -6.88
CA ALA A 282 -20.68 6.09 -8.33
C ALA A 282 -19.47 6.85 -8.90
N MET A 283 -18.93 7.84 -8.17
CA MET A 283 -17.76 8.62 -8.58
C MET A 283 -16.53 7.73 -8.82
N SER A 284 -16.32 6.71 -7.99
CA SER A 284 -15.18 5.77 -8.12
C SER A 284 -15.38 4.72 -9.23
N ARG A 285 -16.54 4.69 -9.89
CA ARG A 285 -16.91 3.66 -10.88
C ARG A 285 -17.11 4.23 -12.30
N VAL A 286 -16.87 5.51 -12.51
CA VAL A 286 -17.03 6.12 -13.83
C VAL A 286 -15.84 5.85 -14.74
N ASN A 287 -16.06 5.88 -16.06
CA ASN A 287 -14.97 5.91 -17.03
C ASN A 287 -14.35 7.32 -17.03
N PHE A 288 -13.23 7.48 -16.32
CA PHE A 288 -12.68 8.78 -15.97
C PHE A 288 -12.32 9.63 -17.20
N CYS A 289 -11.59 9.09 -18.17
CA CYS A 289 -11.17 9.85 -19.34
C CYS A 289 -12.34 10.18 -20.28
N LYS A 290 -13.35 9.31 -20.34
CA LYS A 290 -14.56 9.60 -21.11
C LYS A 290 -15.35 10.75 -20.49
N GLU A 291 -15.53 10.75 -19.17
CA GLU A 291 -16.23 11.83 -18.48
C GLU A 291 -15.46 13.16 -18.55
N ARG A 292 -14.11 13.11 -18.48
CA ARG A 292 -13.28 14.32 -18.45
C ARG A 292 -12.96 14.90 -19.81
N PHE A 293 -12.65 14.07 -20.80
CA PHE A 293 -12.16 14.50 -22.12
C PHE A 293 -12.94 13.90 -23.30
N GLY A 294 -13.92 13.02 -23.04
CA GLY A 294 -14.57 12.26 -24.10
C GLY A 294 -13.65 11.24 -24.79
N THR A 295 -12.52 10.89 -24.18
CA THR A 295 -11.51 9.97 -24.74
C THR A 295 -11.48 8.65 -23.98
N LYS A 296 -10.69 7.69 -24.47
CA LYS A 296 -10.58 6.37 -23.83
C LYS A 296 -9.58 6.41 -22.67
N ASP A 297 -9.88 5.61 -21.64
CA ASP A 297 -8.89 5.24 -20.63
C ASP A 297 -7.82 4.34 -21.29
N VAL A 298 -6.55 4.71 -21.10
CA VAL A 298 -5.37 3.95 -21.52
C VAL A 298 -4.56 3.62 -20.29
N THR A 299 -4.40 2.33 -20.00
CA THR A 299 -3.57 1.85 -18.90
C THR A 299 -2.26 1.36 -19.48
N ARG A 300 -1.14 1.89 -18.97
CA ARG A 300 0.21 1.45 -19.33
C ARG A 300 0.97 0.98 -18.10
N GLN A 301 1.77 -0.06 -18.27
CA GLN A 301 2.77 -0.46 -17.29
C GLN A 301 4.14 -0.05 -17.81
N PHE A 302 4.89 0.69 -17.00
CA PHE A 302 6.22 1.19 -17.30
C PHE A 302 7.26 0.40 -16.53
N ILE A 303 8.49 0.35 -17.04
CA ILE A 303 9.69 -0.04 -16.31
C ILE A 303 10.71 1.09 -16.39
N LEU A 304 11.28 1.48 -15.26
CA LEU A 304 12.19 2.61 -15.14
C LEU A 304 13.35 2.30 -14.19
N ASN A 305 14.59 2.51 -14.65
CA ASN A 305 15.78 2.64 -13.81
C ASN A 305 16.45 4.01 -14.06
N GLN A 306 17.52 4.34 -13.33
CA GLN A 306 18.22 5.64 -13.49
C GLN A 306 18.80 5.90 -14.88
N ASN A 307 19.12 4.85 -15.63
CA ASN A 307 19.77 4.95 -16.93
C ASN A 307 18.76 5.13 -18.09
N MET A 308 17.46 5.06 -17.79
CA MET A 308 16.39 5.17 -18.76
C MET A 308 15.84 6.59 -18.84
N LYS A 309 15.37 6.98 -20.04
CA LYS A 309 14.65 8.25 -20.21
C LYS A 309 13.28 8.14 -19.57
N LEU A 310 12.86 9.16 -18.83
CA LEU A 310 11.50 9.23 -18.30
C LEU A 310 10.46 9.19 -19.44
N PRO A 311 9.32 8.47 -19.30
CA PRO A 311 8.88 7.74 -18.11
C PRO A 311 9.37 6.28 -18.00
N GLY A 312 10.43 5.91 -18.71
CA GLY A 312 10.86 4.52 -18.87
C GLY A 312 10.21 3.86 -20.07
N ASP A 313 10.44 2.56 -20.22
CA ASP A 313 9.92 1.77 -21.33
C ASP A 313 8.55 1.19 -21.01
N ILE A 314 7.71 1.01 -22.03
CA ILE A 314 6.36 0.47 -21.88
C ILE A 314 6.42 -1.06 -21.94
N LEU A 315 6.11 -1.73 -20.82
CA LEU A 315 5.95 -3.19 -20.74
C LEU A 315 4.57 -3.65 -21.22
N TYR A 316 3.53 -2.87 -20.94
CA TYR A 316 2.15 -3.17 -21.32
C TYR A 316 1.40 -1.89 -21.73
N ASP A 317 0.51 -2.02 -22.73
CA ASP A 317 -0.34 -0.93 -23.21
C ASP A 317 -1.74 -1.44 -23.59
N SER A 318 -2.76 -1.02 -22.85
CA SER A 318 -4.14 -1.47 -23.06
C SER A 318 -4.72 -1.06 -24.42
N SER A 319 -4.18 -0.03 -25.07
CA SER A 319 -4.61 0.37 -26.42
C SER A 319 -4.23 -0.65 -27.49
N LYS A 320 -3.21 -1.48 -27.23
CA LYS A 320 -2.70 -2.50 -28.15
C LYS A 320 -3.26 -3.90 -27.83
N TYR A 321 -3.46 -4.21 -26.55
CA TYR A 321 -3.88 -5.54 -26.09
C TYR A 321 -5.36 -5.56 -25.69
N LEU A 322 -6.23 -5.60 -26.69
CA LEU A 322 -7.68 -5.36 -26.53
C LEU A 322 -8.53 -6.57 -26.09
N ASN A 323 -7.97 -7.78 -25.91
CA ASN A 323 -8.82 -8.98 -25.77
C ASN A 323 -8.29 -10.01 -24.75
N ILE A 324 -8.34 -9.67 -23.47
CA ILE A 324 -8.52 -10.70 -22.43
C ILE A 324 -9.92 -10.50 -21.85
N LYS A 325 -10.94 -11.03 -22.53
CA LYS A 325 -12.27 -11.19 -21.93
C LYS A 325 -12.19 -12.36 -20.95
N LEU A 326 -11.93 -12.08 -19.68
CA LEU A 326 -12.19 -13.05 -18.63
C LEU A 326 -13.73 -13.18 -18.51
N PRO A 327 -14.30 -14.38 -18.71
CA PRO A 327 -15.74 -14.56 -18.57
C PRO A 327 -16.13 -14.37 -17.08
N GLY A 328 -16.93 -13.35 -16.80
CA GLY A 328 -17.83 -13.36 -15.64
C GLY A 328 -17.37 -12.75 -14.32
N VAL A 329 -16.35 -11.89 -14.27
CA VAL A 329 -16.05 -11.09 -13.07
C VAL A 329 -15.69 -9.67 -13.48
N ILE A 330 -16.44 -8.69 -12.98
CA ILE A 330 -16.00 -7.29 -12.94
C ILE A 330 -14.80 -7.29 -11.99
N LEU A 331 -13.59 -7.38 -12.54
CA LEU A 331 -12.36 -7.30 -11.76
C LEU A 331 -12.19 -5.85 -11.29
N GLN A 332 -12.53 -5.60 -10.02
CA GLN A 332 -12.01 -4.43 -9.30
C GLN A 332 -10.52 -4.63 -8.95
N ASP A 333 -10.01 -5.87 -9.02
CA ASP A 333 -8.66 -6.21 -8.57
C ASP A 333 -7.88 -6.88 -9.70
N PHE A 334 -6.99 -6.13 -10.36
CA PHE A 334 -6.04 -6.73 -11.28
C PHE A 334 -4.92 -7.41 -10.48
N ILE A 335 -5.02 -8.73 -10.29
CA ILE A 335 -3.84 -9.55 -10.01
C ILE A 335 -3.06 -9.68 -11.32
N SER A 336 -1.97 -8.92 -11.43
CA SER A 336 -1.00 -9.11 -12.51
C SER A 336 -0.08 -10.27 -12.16
N ILE A 337 -0.38 -11.48 -12.65
CA ILE A 337 0.61 -12.57 -12.68
C ILE A 337 1.55 -12.31 -13.85
N LEU A 338 2.67 -11.66 -13.59
CA LEU A 338 3.72 -11.46 -14.59
C LEU A 338 4.49 -12.78 -14.80
N HIS A 339 4.21 -13.48 -15.89
CA HIS A 339 5.09 -14.56 -16.38
C HIS A 339 6.22 -13.92 -17.21
N MET A 340 7.18 -13.30 -16.54
CA MET A 340 8.38 -12.78 -17.20
C MET A 340 9.37 -13.93 -17.40
N LYS A 341 9.58 -14.32 -18.67
CA LYS A 341 10.67 -15.24 -19.05
C LYS A 341 11.95 -14.44 -19.21
N LEU A 342 12.48 -13.93 -18.10
CA LEU A 342 13.77 -13.24 -18.09
C LEU A 342 14.90 -14.27 -18.28
N THR A 343 15.68 -14.09 -19.33
CA THR A 343 16.88 -14.89 -19.61
C THR A 343 18.06 -14.30 -18.84
N GLY A 344 18.08 -14.53 -17.52
CA GLY A 344 19.11 -14.03 -16.62
C GLY A 344 18.72 -14.24 -15.15
N LYS A 345 19.70 -14.26 -14.24
CA LYS A 345 19.49 -14.41 -12.79
C LYS A 345 18.82 -13.15 -12.22
N CYS A 346 17.52 -13.02 -12.42
CA CYS A 346 16.71 -11.94 -11.88
C CYS A 346 15.95 -12.46 -10.66
N CYS A 347 16.05 -11.75 -9.52
CA CYS A 347 15.19 -11.99 -8.35
C CYS A 347 14.09 -10.93 -8.31
N ILE A 348 12.84 -11.35 -8.18
CA ILE A 348 11.69 -10.46 -7.95
C ILE A 348 11.51 -10.37 -6.43
N THR A 349 11.65 -9.18 -5.85
CA THR A 349 11.66 -8.97 -4.39
C THR A 349 10.36 -8.40 -3.84
N GLN A 350 9.22 -8.62 -4.51
CA GLN A 350 7.90 -8.30 -3.96
C GLN A 350 6.81 -9.12 -4.67
N VAL A 351 6.07 -9.92 -3.92
CA VAL A 351 4.81 -10.54 -4.37
C VAL A 351 3.70 -9.76 -3.67
N ILE A 352 3.08 -8.81 -4.37
CA ILE A 352 1.88 -8.15 -3.88
C ILE A 352 0.69 -8.90 -4.47
N ILE A 353 -0.04 -9.60 -3.60
CA ILE A 353 -1.41 -10.04 -3.90
C ILE A 353 -2.28 -8.81 -3.70
N LEU A 354 -2.68 -8.16 -4.79
CA LEU A 354 -3.74 -7.15 -4.76
C LEU A 354 -5.06 -7.93 -4.60
N THR A 355 -5.71 -7.82 -3.44
CA THR A 355 -7.04 -8.38 -3.18
C THR A 355 -8.11 -7.35 -3.37
#